data_AF-A0A0D2QU84-F1
#
_entry.id   AF-A0A0D2QU84-F1
#
_cell.length_a   1.000
_cell.length_b   1.000
_cell.length_c   1.000
_cell.angle_alpha   90.00
_cell.angle_beta   90.00
_cell.angle_gamma   90.00
#
_symmetry.space_group_name_H-M   'P 1'
#
loop_
_entity.id
_entity.type
_entity.pdbx_description
1 polymer ?
#
loop_
_entity_poly.entity_id
_entity_poly.type
_entity_poly.pdbx_seq_one_letter_code
_entity_poly.pdbx_strand_id
1 'polypeptide(L)' 'MQEQTIFIGNIHLMNSLGTSIVNGIYRIVINQILQSLGIYYRLELDHNRISVYTGTIISDWGREVRIRD' A
#
# COMPACT_ATOMS: atom_id res chain seq x y z
N MET A 1 -14.88 27.57 25.92
CA MET A 1 -14.68 26.11 25.71
C MET A 1 -13.32 25.78 26.28
N GLN A 2 -13.24 24.81 27.19
CA GLN A 2 -11.96 24.40 27.78
C GLN A 2 -11.39 23.26 26.93
N GLU A 3 -10.21 23.47 26.37
CA GLU A 3 -9.49 22.41 25.65
C GLU A 3 -9.02 21.34 26.64
N GLN A 4 -9.30 20.08 26.33
CA GLN A 4 -8.80 18.93 27.08
C GLN A 4 -7.81 18.18 26.20
N THR A 5 -6.61 17.98 26.72
CA THR A 5 -5.63 17.10 26.08
C THR A 5 -6.01 15.65 26.35
N ILE A 6 -6.35 14.92 25.29
CA ILE A 6 -6.68 13.50 25.36
C ILE A 6 -5.45 12.68 24.96
N PHE A 7 -5.11 11.69 25.77
CA PHE A 7 -4.03 10.74 25.48
C PHE A 7 -4.57 9.53 24.71
N ILE A 8 -3.98 9.24 23.54
CA ILE A 8 -4.43 8.17 22.61
C ILE A 8 -3.39 7.04 22.51
N GLY A 9 -2.27 7.16 23.24
CA GLY A 9 -1.13 6.25 23.18
C GLY A 9 0.17 6.94 22.79
N ASN A 10 1.24 6.13 22.67
CA ASN A 10 2.57 6.60 22.28
C ASN A 10 2.94 6.06 20.90
N ILE A 11 3.53 6.91 20.07
CA ILE A 11 4.10 6.52 18.78
C ILE A 11 5.59 6.22 18.99
N HIS A 12 6.07 5.09 18.47
CA HIS A 12 7.49 4.78 18.52
C HIS A 12 8.26 5.73 17.58
N LEU A 13 9.22 6.47 18.14
CA LEU A 13 10.05 7.40 17.38
C LEU A 13 11.27 6.68 16.78
N MET A 14 11.76 7.25 15.68
CA MET A 14 12.96 6.77 15.00
C MET A 14 14.18 7.56 15.49
N ASN A 15 15.30 6.87 15.71
CA ASN A 15 16.56 7.52 16.01
C ASN A 15 17.29 7.96 14.73
N SER A 16 18.41 8.68 14.90
CA SER A 16 19.25 9.15 13.79
C SER A 16 19.83 8.03 12.91
N LEU A 17 19.82 6.78 13.38
CA LEU A 17 20.27 5.60 12.63
C LEU A 17 19.14 4.91 11.85
N GLY A 18 17.91 5.44 11.89
CA GLY A 18 16.77 4.86 11.17
C GLY A 18 16.14 3.65 11.88
N THR A 19 16.40 3.45 13.17
CA THR A 19 15.82 2.35 13.97
C THR A 19 14.83 2.89 14.99
N SER A 20 13.85 2.07 15.36
CA SER A 20 12.87 2.38 16.40
C SER A 20 12.92 1.33 17.51
N ILE A 21 12.67 1.73 18.76
CA ILE A 21 12.71 0.83 19.92
C ILE A 21 11.30 0.35 20.23
N VAL A 22 11.06 -0.95 20.08
CA VAL A 22 9.78 -1.61 20.40
C VAL A 22 10.05 -2.67 21.47
N ASN A 23 9.45 -2.51 22.66
CA ASN A 23 9.65 -3.41 23.81
C ASN A 23 11.13 -3.65 24.17
N GLY A 24 11.95 -2.59 24.12
CA GLY A 24 13.39 -2.67 24.45
C GLY A 24 14.27 -3.26 23.34
N ILE A 25 13.72 -3.56 22.17
CA ILE A 25 14.43 -4.16 21.04
C ILE A 25 14.46 -3.17 19.87
N TYR A 26 15.62 -3.01 19.23
CA TYR A 26 15.76 -2.23 18.00
C TYR A 26 15.04 -2.92 16.84
N ARG A 27 14.19 -2.17 16.16
CA ARG A 27 13.44 -2.59 14.96
C ARG A 27 13.73 -1.62 13.83
N ILE A 28 13.73 -2.13 12.61
CA ILE A 28 13.86 -1.34 11.38
C ILE A 28 12.58 -1.56 10.58
N VAL A 29 12.00 -0.47 10.06
CA VAL A 29 10.87 -0.53 9.13
C VAL A 29 11.44 -0.66 7.72
N ILE A 30 10.97 -1.66 6.97
CA ILE A 30 11.40 -1.91 5.60
C ILE A 30 10.38 -1.28 4.64
N ASN A 31 10.88 -0.59 3.61
CA ASN A 31 10.03 -0.04 2.56
C ASN A 31 9.32 -1.14 1.78
N GLN A 32 8.02 -0.98 1.58
CA GLN A 32 7.23 -1.84 0.72
C GLN A 32 7.32 -1.35 -0.73
N ILE A 33 7.39 -2.28 -1.68
CA ILE A 33 7.26 -1.98 -3.11
C ILE A 33 5.87 -2.46 -3.54
N LEU A 34 5.01 -1.50 -3.87
CA LEU A 34 3.64 -1.75 -4.31
C LEU A 34 3.41 -1.05 -5.66
N GLN A 35 2.48 -1.58 -6.46
CA GLN A 35 2.03 -0.92 -7.67
C GLN A 35 1.30 0.39 -7.34
N SER A 36 1.65 1.46 -8.05
CA SER A 36 1.00 2.76 -7.87
C SER A 36 -0.49 2.71 -8.18
N LEU A 37 -1.23 3.67 -7.63
CA LEU A 37 -2.62 3.89 -8.01
C LEU A 37 -2.69 4.34 -9.47
N GLY A 38 -3.71 3.86 -10.18
CA GLY A 38 -3.89 4.20 -11.59
C GLY A 38 -4.61 3.14 -12.41
N ILE A 39 -4.63 3.39 -13.71
CA ILE A 39 -5.22 2.50 -14.71
C ILE A 39 -4.09 1.85 -15.51
N TYR A 40 -4.12 0.53 -15.57
CA TYR A 40 -3.13 -0.29 -16.25
C TYR A 40 -3.80 -1.10 -17.35
N TYR A 41 -3.13 -1.22 -18.49
CA TYR A 41 -3.60 -2.04 -19.61
C TYR A 41 -2.61 -3.18 -19.85
N ARG A 42 -3.12 -4.38 -20.09
CA ARG A 42 -2.32 -5.57 -20.38
C ARG A 42 -2.94 -6.32 -21.55
N LEU A 43 -2.09 -6.76 -22.48
CA LEU A 43 -2.46 -7.65 -23.57
C LEU A 43 -1.95 -9.06 -23.26
N GLU A 44 -2.84 -10.04 -23.27
CA GLU A 44 -2.51 -11.44 -22.99
C GLU A 44 -3.12 -12.34 -24.06
N LEU A 45 -2.50 -13.49 -24.31
CA LEU A 45 -3.12 -14.54 -25.12
C LEU A 45 -3.95 -15.42 -24.20
N ASP A 46 -5.21 -15.65 -24.56
CA ASP A 46 -6.04 -16.62 -23.88
C ASP A 46 -5.65 -18.06 -24.25
N HIS A 47 -6.36 -19.03 -23.67
CA HIS A 47 -6.14 -20.46 -23.93
C HIS A 47 -6.38 -20.85 -25.40
N ASN A 48 -7.16 -20.05 -26.14
CA ASN A 48 -7.48 -20.24 -27.55
C ASN A 48 -6.53 -19.46 -28.48
N ARG A 49 -5.48 -18.83 -27.94
CA ARG A 49 -4.52 -17.95 -28.63
C ARG A 49 -5.16 -16.69 -29.23
N ILE A 50 -6.26 -16.25 -28.66
CA ILE A 50 -6.91 -14.98 -28.98
C ILE A 50 -6.32 -13.91 -28.07
N SER A 51 -5.99 -12.75 -28.65
CA SER A 51 -5.53 -11.58 -27.92
C SER A 51 -6.67 -10.98 -27.09
N VAL A 52 -6.49 -10.92 -25.77
CA VAL A 52 -7.43 -10.35 -24.80
C VAL A 52 -6.83 -9.09 -24.19
N TYR A 53 -7.60 -8.00 -24.17
CA TYR A 53 -7.20 -6.75 -23.54
C TYR A 53 -7.77 -6.69 -22.13
N THR A 54 -6.91 -6.51 -21.13
CA THR A 54 -7.31 -6.35 -19.73
C THR A 54 -7.00 -4.94 -19.25
N GLY A 55 -8.01 -4.23 -18.76
CA GLY A 55 -7.89 -2.98 -18.02
C GLY A 55 -8.00 -3.23 -16.51
N THR A 56 -7.03 -2.77 -15.73
CA THR A 56 -7.02 -2.87 -14.26
C THR A 56 -7.00 -1.48 -13.65
N ILE A 57 -7.93 -1.20 -12.74
CA ILE A 57 -8.00 0.04 -11.96
C ILE A 57 -7.62 -0.27 -10.52
N ILE A 58 -6.57 0.38 -10.02
CA ILE A 58 -6.12 0.29 -8.62
C ILE A 58 -6.46 1.59 -7.91
N SER A 59 -7.36 1.50 -6.91
CA SER A 59 -7.80 2.64 -6.09
C SER A 59 -7.19 2.63 -4.68
N ASP A 60 -7.08 3.82 -4.10
CA ASP A 60 -6.63 4.09 -2.74
C ASP A 60 -7.51 3.46 -1.65
N TRP A 61 -8.79 3.21 -1.95
CA TRP A 61 -9.76 2.65 -1.01
C TRP A 61 -9.88 1.11 -1.09
N GLY A 62 -8.93 0.44 -1.73
CA GLY A 62 -8.84 -1.03 -1.74
C GLY A 62 -9.76 -1.73 -2.75
N ARG A 63 -10.37 -0.99 -3.68
CA ARG A 63 -11.07 -1.61 -4.82
C ARG A 63 -10.11 -1.79 -5.99
N GLU A 64 -9.95 -3.04 -6.40
CA GLU A 64 -9.36 -3.40 -7.69
C GLU A 64 -10.48 -3.77 -8.65
N VAL A 65 -10.55 -3.12 -9.81
CA VAL A 65 -11.53 -3.45 -10.85
C VAL A 65 -10.78 -3.94 -12.07
N ARG A 66 -11.15 -5.12 -12.57
CA ARG A 66 -10.61 -5.71 -13.80
C ARG A 66 -11.70 -5.82 -14.86
N ILE A 67 -11.41 -5.30 -16.04
CA ILE A 67 -12.27 -5.31 -17.23
C ILE A 67 -11.52 -6.09 -18.30
N ARG A 68 -12.20 -7.02 -18.98
CA ARG A 68 -11.64 -7.84 -20.06
C ARG A 68 -12.50 -7.70 -21.31
N ASP A 69 -11.84 -7.49 -22.44
CA ASP A 69 -12.41 -7.46 -23.79
C ASP A 69 -11.74 -8.55 -24.64
#